data_AF-A0ABD0ZFZ3-F1
#
_entry.id   AF-A0ABD0ZFZ3-F1
#
_cell.length_a   1.000
_cell.length_b   1.000
_cell.length_c   1.000
_cell.angle_alpha   90.00
_cell.angle_beta   90.00
_cell.angle_gamma   90.00
#
_symmetry.space_group_name_H-M   'P 1'
#
loop_
_entity.id
_entity.type
_entity.pdbx_description
1 polymer ?
#
loop_
_entity_poly.entity_id
_entity_poly.type
_entity_poly.pdbx_seq_one_letter_code
_entity_poly.pdbx_strand_id
1 'polypeptide(L)'
;MASIPSIIFLLLSLSHLHFTLPTTQNHHITDRKSLEIGIGGGDDGYPPLSPSPEPEPEPADCPPPPPPPCPPPLPPPPCPPPLPPPPCPPPPSPPPPPPHPPPPPPPSPLPRPHSPPPPRHSPPPPPLPPLLSFENELLERAYYVLQDFKNLVTDDPKKKLASWNGNDVCKYEGIVCAMYPPKKKRAVASIQINEFHLGGKNLRVDSLLRKGQLDEVTIFHANSNNFIGSVPNIGHLSYLFELDLSNNKLYGDFPTEVLKAVNLTFLDLRFNGLSGVVPPQVFNLDLDVLFINNNNFFQRLPDNIGSMNSLYLTFANNRFTGPIPASIGNIKNLEEVLFLNNQLTGCLPYQIGNLRKATVFDVGFNKLTGPIPYSFGCLDKIEQLNLAGNHFYGTVPEIVCEIAGLKNLSLSDNYFTQVGPKCRNLLKTHTLDVGMNCILDLPNQRRADECAKFFKKKQNCPYSNTFFLVPCGKDPNRVKPDQERLEEEKVKVSHPVSYNALNPDRIRNL
;
A
#
# COMPACT_ATOMS: atom_id res chain seq x y z
N MET A 1 -6.13 46.38 -40.69
CA MET A 1 -5.41 47.17 -39.67
C MET A 1 -6.48 47.67 -38.71
N ALA A 2 -6.77 47.07 -37.55
CA ALA A 2 -5.96 46.70 -36.37
C ALA A 2 -6.42 47.58 -35.20
N SER A 3 -7.16 47.02 -34.23
CA SER A 3 -6.88 47.17 -32.79
C SER A 3 -7.80 46.27 -31.95
N ILE A 4 -7.23 45.74 -30.87
CA ILE A 4 -7.67 44.67 -29.95
C ILE A 4 -8.22 45.30 -28.65
N PRO A 5 -9.22 44.69 -27.98
CA PRO A 5 -9.00 44.04 -26.67
C PRO A 5 -9.75 42.69 -26.60
N SER A 6 -9.26 41.58 -26.04
CA SER A 6 -8.75 41.35 -24.69
C SER A 6 -8.00 40.01 -24.65
N ILE A 7 -6.89 39.95 -23.92
CA ILE A 7 -6.11 38.73 -23.63
C ILE A 7 -6.22 38.45 -22.14
N ILE A 8 -6.16 37.15 -21.80
CA ILE A 8 -5.91 36.50 -20.50
C ILE A 8 -7.17 36.01 -19.78
N PHE A 9 -7.67 34.85 -20.20
CA PHE A 9 -7.98 33.69 -19.33
C PHE A 9 -8.38 32.49 -20.22
N LEU A 10 -7.38 31.77 -20.75
CA LEU A 10 -7.61 30.44 -21.35
C LEU A 10 -6.30 29.64 -21.34
N LEU A 11 -5.99 29.05 -20.18
CA LEU A 11 -5.02 27.96 -20.07
C LEU A 11 -5.54 26.98 -19.01
N LEU A 12 -5.43 25.68 -19.33
CA LEU A 12 -5.80 24.48 -18.57
C LEU A 12 -7.24 23.95 -18.79
N SER A 13 -7.52 23.48 -20.01
CA SER A 13 -8.43 22.34 -20.20
C SER A 13 -7.86 21.39 -21.26
N LEU A 14 -6.76 20.72 -20.95
CA LEU A 14 -6.19 19.64 -21.76
C LEU A 14 -5.66 18.53 -20.85
N SER A 15 -6.58 17.73 -20.30
CA SER A 15 -6.28 16.42 -19.71
C SER A 15 -7.55 15.57 -19.54
N HIS A 16 -8.42 15.54 -20.55
CA HIS A 16 -9.50 14.55 -20.65
C HIS A 16 -9.53 13.96 -22.06
N LEU A 17 -8.54 13.12 -22.38
CA LEU A 17 -8.77 12.03 -23.32
C LEU A 17 -9.05 10.78 -22.49
N HIS A 18 -10.32 10.59 -22.12
CA HIS A 18 -10.79 9.28 -21.72
C HIS A 18 -10.72 8.36 -22.94
N PHE A 19 -9.89 7.32 -22.87
CA PHE A 19 -9.94 6.22 -23.83
C PHE A 19 -11.22 5.43 -23.57
N THR A 20 -12.28 5.72 -24.34
CA THR A 20 -13.48 4.88 -24.38
C THR A 20 -13.20 3.69 -25.30
N LEU A 21 -12.97 2.52 -24.71
CA LEU A 21 -13.09 1.24 -25.40
C LEU A 21 -14.58 1.00 -25.70
N PRO A 22 -14.97 0.63 -26.93
CA PRO A 22 -16.33 0.20 -27.20
C PRO A 22 -16.57 -1.17 -26.55
N THR A 23 -17.17 -1.19 -25.37
CA THR A 23 -17.71 -2.40 -24.75
C THR A 23 -19.03 -2.74 -25.44
N THR A 24 -19.12 -3.95 -26.00
CA THR A 24 -20.38 -4.53 -26.48
C THR A 24 -21.20 -5.04 -25.30
N GLN A 25 -21.62 -4.12 -24.43
CA GLN A 25 -22.72 -4.22 -23.48
C GLN A 25 -22.83 -2.85 -22.81
N ASN A 26 -24.01 -2.24 -22.91
CA ASN A 26 -24.35 -0.92 -22.37
C ASN A 26 -24.40 -0.95 -20.83
N HIS A 27 -23.23 -1.12 -20.21
CA HIS A 27 -22.99 -0.69 -18.83
C HIS A 27 -21.90 0.37 -18.90
N HIS A 28 -22.31 1.64 -18.88
CA HIS A 28 -21.45 2.69 -18.37
C HIS A 28 -21.00 2.25 -16.98
N ILE A 29 -19.73 1.88 -16.83
CA ILE A 29 -19.12 1.68 -15.52
C ILE A 29 -18.87 3.07 -14.94
N THR A 30 -19.97 3.72 -14.55
CA THR A 30 -20.01 4.86 -13.63
C THR A 30 -20.47 4.43 -12.24
N ASP A 31 -20.67 3.13 -12.05
CA ASP A 31 -21.08 2.51 -10.79
C ASP A 31 -19.83 1.91 -10.14
N ARG A 32 -19.01 2.76 -9.49
CA ARG A 32 -18.04 2.32 -8.48
C ARG A 32 -18.83 1.84 -7.27
N LYS A 33 -19.50 0.69 -7.42
CA LYS A 33 -20.04 -0.05 -6.28
C LYS A 33 -18.84 -0.43 -5.44
N SER A 34 -18.81 0.12 -4.23
CA SER A 34 -18.09 -0.37 -3.05
C SER A 34 -17.13 -1.52 -3.37
N LEU A 35 -15.86 -1.18 -3.59
CA LEU A 35 -14.78 -2.13 -3.39
C LEU A 35 -14.96 -2.61 -1.95
N GLU A 36 -15.48 -3.83 -1.76
CA GLU A 36 -15.34 -4.52 -0.50
C GLU A 36 -13.84 -4.70 -0.29
N ILE A 37 -13.25 -3.75 0.41
CA ILE A 37 -12.00 -3.97 1.10
C ILE A 37 -12.36 -5.04 2.12
N GLY A 38 -12.10 -6.29 1.76
CA GLY A 38 -12.00 -7.39 2.70
C GLY A 38 -10.87 -7.05 3.67
N ILE A 39 -11.18 -6.23 4.67
CA ILE A 39 -10.59 -6.32 5.98
C ILE A 39 -11.06 -7.70 6.44
N GLY A 40 -10.14 -8.64 6.60
CA GLY A 40 -10.45 -9.90 7.26
C GLY A 40 -10.92 -9.57 8.68
N GLY A 41 -12.22 -9.31 8.83
CA GLY A 41 -12.92 -9.33 10.10
C GLY A 41 -12.92 -10.76 10.56
N GLY A 42 -12.04 -11.06 11.52
CA GLY A 42 -12.17 -12.25 12.33
C GLY A 42 -13.43 -12.11 13.16
N ASP A 43 -14.44 -12.88 12.76
CA ASP A 43 -15.68 -13.09 13.50
C ASP A 43 -15.40 -13.75 14.86
N ASP A 44 -16.25 -13.43 15.82
CA ASP A 44 -16.14 -13.78 17.22
C ASP A 44 -16.16 -15.30 17.46
N GLY A 45 -15.10 -15.82 18.07
CA GLY A 45 -14.98 -17.24 18.41
C GLY A 45 -13.93 -17.49 19.48
N TYR A 46 -14.24 -17.13 20.73
CA TYR A 46 -13.50 -17.60 21.90
C TYR A 46 -13.50 -19.13 21.95
N PRO A 47 -12.34 -19.82 22.00
CA PRO A 47 -12.27 -21.18 22.50
C PRO A 47 -12.34 -21.16 24.05
N PRO A 48 -12.97 -22.15 24.69
CA PRO A 48 -13.18 -22.17 26.13
C PRO A 48 -11.85 -22.30 26.89
N LEU A 49 -11.79 -21.62 28.05
CA LEU A 49 -10.74 -21.76 29.06
C LEU A 49 -10.59 -23.22 29.50
N SER A 50 -9.44 -23.80 29.21
CA SER A 50 -8.95 -25.01 29.90
C SER A 50 -8.39 -24.63 31.29
N PRO A 51 -8.54 -25.50 32.30
CA PRO A 51 -8.30 -25.14 33.69
C PRO A 51 -6.81 -24.97 34.03
N SER A 52 -6.56 -24.08 34.99
CA SER A 52 -5.25 -23.79 35.57
C SER A 52 -4.59 -25.04 36.17
N PRO A 53 -3.27 -25.27 35.96
CA PRO A 53 -2.52 -26.20 36.79
C PRO A 53 -2.26 -25.58 38.19
N GLU A 54 -2.30 -26.44 39.21
CA GLU A 54 -1.92 -26.17 40.59
C GLU A 54 -0.49 -25.62 40.74
N PRO A 55 -0.18 -24.90 41.83
CA PRO A 55 1.12 -24.24 42.00
C PRO A 55 2.21 -25.24 42.44
N GLU A 56 3.30 -25.30 41.68
CA GLU A 56 4.55 -25.94 42.11
C GLU A 56 5.31 -25.06 43.14
N PRO A 57 6.10 -25.68 44.04
CA PRO A 57 6.60 -25.04 45.25
C PRO A 57 7.82 -24.14 45.01
N GLU A 58 8.03 -23.21 45.94
CA GLU A 58 9.08 -22.18 45.93
C GLU A 58 10.51 -22.75 45.68
N PRO A 59 11.33 -22.09 44.83
CA PRO A 59 12.75 -22.36 44.79
C PRO A 59 13.48 -21.56 45.89
N ALA A 60 14.22 -22.29 46.71
CA ALA A 60 15.21 -21.77 47.66
C ALA A 60 16.29 -20.93 46.96
N ASP A 61 16.79 -19.95 47.71
CA ASP A 61 17.91 -19.02 47.47
C ASP A 61 18.86 -19.39 46.31
N CYS A 62 18.66 -18.72 45.17
CA CYS A 62 19.68 -18.63 44.11
C CYS A 62 20.58 -17.42 44.36
N PRO A 63 21.93 -17.54 44.28
CA PRO A 63 22.82 -16.40 44.41
C PRO A 63 22.66 -15.39 43.25
N PRO A 64 22.93 -14.09 43.46
CA PRO A 64 22.70 -13.07 42.46
C PRO A 64 23.58 -13.25 41.22
N PRO A 65 23.10 -12.86 40.03
CA PRO A 65 23.85 -12.99 38.79
C PRO A 65 25.11 -12.12 38.78
N PRO A 66 26.18 -12.54 38.09
CA PRO A 66 27.41 -11.76 37.97
C PRO A 66 27.15 -10.43 37.24
N PRO A 67 27.94 -9.38 37.53
CA PRO A 67 27.79 -8.08 36.89
C PRO A 67 28.04 -8.18 35.37
N PRO A 68 27.41 -7.30 34.57
CA PRO A 68 27.54 -7.31 33.12
C PRO A 68 29.00 -7.06 32.71
N PRO A 69 29.47 -7.69 31.61
CA PRO A 69 30.82 -7.45 31.11
C PRO A 69 31.00 -5.99 30.68
N CYS A 70 32.19 -5.45 30.95
CA CYS A 70 32.58 -4.10 30.56
C CYS A 70 32.34 -3.87 29.06
N PRO A 71 31.90 -2.66 28.65
CA PRO A 71 31.78 -2.34 27.24
C PRO A 71 33.14 -2.43 26.55
N PRO A 72 33.20 -2.90 25.30
CA PRO A 72 34.44 -2.93 24.53
C PRO A 72 34.98 -1.50 24.35
N PRO A 73 36.31 -1.32 24.28
CA PRO A 73 36.91 -0.01 24.08
C PRO A 73 36.46 0.60 22.76
N LEU A 74 36.28 1.93 22.77
CA LEU A 74 35.93 2.73 21.59
C LEU A 74 36.90 2.43 20.43
N PRO A 75 36.41 2.28 19.19
CA PRO A 75 37.27 2.11 18.04
C PRO A 75 38.18 3.35 17.85
N PRO A 76 39.42 3.16 17.38
CA PRO A 76 40.31 4.27 17.10
C PRO A 76 39.70 5.20 16.03
N PRO A 77 40.07 6.50 16.03
CA PRO A 77 39.57 7.43 15.03
C PRO A 77 39.93 6.97 13.61
N PRO A 78 39.08 7.25 12.61
CA PRO A 78 39.35 6.85 11.23
C PRO A 78 40.64 7.47 10.73
N CYS A 79 41.51 6.64 10.14
CA CYS A 79 42.71 7.08 9.45
C CYS A 79 42.34 8.12 8.37
N PRO A 80 43.17 9.16 8.16
CA PRO A 80 42.97 10.08 7.06
C PRO A 80 43.01 9.32 5.72
N PRO A 81 42.23 9.76 4.72
CA PRO A 81 42.17 9.11 3.42
C PRO A 81 43.56 9.06 2.78
N PRO A 82 43.92 7.97 2.09
CA PRO A 82 45.20 7.87 1.40
C PRO A 82 45.30 8.95 0.32
N LEU A 83 46.48 9.58 0.22
CA LEU A 83 46.82 10.50 -0.86
C LEU A 83 46.58 9.81 -2.22
N PRO A 84 46.04 10.53 -3.22
CA PRO A 84 45.81 9.98 -4.55
C PRO A 84 47.13 9.46 -5.15
N PRO A 85 47.13 8.31 -5.82
CA PRO A 85 48.32 7.77 -6.46
C PRO A 85 48.82 8.74 -7.54
N PRO A 86 50.15 8.82 -7.77
CA PRO A 86 50.70 9.64 -8.84
C PRO A 86 50.18 9.18 -10.21
N PRO A 87 49.99 10.10 -11.17
CA PRO A 87 49.51 9.76 -12.49
C PRO A 87 50.45 8.75 -13.17
N CYS A 88 49.87 7.73 -13.81
CA CYS A 88 50.62 6.71 -14.54
C CYS A 88 51.50 7.35 -15.63
N PRO A 89 52.74 6.87 -15.84
CA PRO A 89 53.52 7.27 -17.00
C PRO A 89 52.83 6.84 -18.30
N PRO A 90 52.99 7.61 -19.40
CA PRO A 90 52.40 7.26 -20.68
C PRO A 90 52.92 5.90 -21.18
N PRO A 91 52.08 5.13 -21.90
CA PRO A 91 52.48 3.82 -22.41
C PRO A 91 53.66 3.93 -23.38
N PRO A 92 54.60 2.97 -23.37
CA PRO A 92 55.69 2.95 -24.34
C PRO A 92 55.17 2.71 -25.75
N SER A 93 55.81 3.36 -26.72
CA SER A 93 55.55 3.22 -28.15
C SER A 93 55.62 1.75 -28.59
N PRO A 94 54.73 1.29 -29.50
CA PRO A 94 54.76 -0.09 -29.98
C PRO A 94 56.07 -0.38 -30.75
N PRO A 95 56.66 -1.58 -30.57
CA PRO A 95 57.84 -1.99 -31.33
C PRO A 95 57.51 -2.22 -32.82
N PRO A 96 58.50 -2.08 -33.72
CA PRO A 96 58.30 -2.27 -35.15
C PRO A 96 57.94 -3.72 -35.49
N PRO A 97 57.18 -3.96 -36.57
CA PRO A 97 56.78 -5.30 -36.98
C PRO A 97 57.99 -6.15 -37.40
N PRO A 98 58.01 -7.46 -37.08
CA PRO A 98 59.06 -8.37 -37.52
C PRO A 98 58.99 -8.64 -39.03
N PRO A 99 60.13 -8.94 -39.69
CA PRO A 99 60.18 -9.20 -41.12
C PRO A 99 59.46 -10.49 -41.52
N HIS A 100 58.81 -10.46 -42.69
CA HIS A 100 58.07 -11.58 -43.27
C HIS A 100 58.95 -12.83 -43.47
N PRO A 101 58.47 -14.03 -43.10
CA PRO A 101 59.14 -15.29 -43.44
C PRO A 101 58.94 -15.67 -44.92
N PRO A 102 59.91 -16.38 -45.55
CA PRO A 102 59.83 -16.78 -46.95
C PRO A 102 58.79 -17.89 -47.20
N PRO A 103 58.26 -18.00 -48.43
CA PRO A 103 57.20 -18.94 -48.77
C PRO A 103 57.68 -20.40 -48.79
N PRO A 104 56.86 -21.36 -48.33
CA PRO A 104 57.19 -22.80 -48.37
C PRO A 104 57.05 -23.40 -49.79
N PRO A 105 57.78 -24.49 -50.09
CA PRO A 105 57.77 -25.16 -51.40
C PRO A 105 56.46 -25.94 -51.66
N PRO A 106 56.13 -26.21 -52.93
CA PRO A 106 54.85 -26.82 -53.32
C PRO A 106 54.74 -28.30 -52.91
N PRO A 107 53.56 -28.78 -52.47
CA PRO A 107 53.35 -30.18 -52.13
C PRO A 107 53.13 -31.08 -53.35
N SER A 108 53.69 -32.28 -53.28
CA SER A 108 53.50 -33.40 -54.22
C SER A 108 52.07 -33.98 -54.17
N PRO A 109 51.58 -34.64 -55.24
CA PRO A 109 50.18 -35.08 -55.33
C PRO A 109 49.87 -36.31 -54.48
N LEU A 110 48.78 -36.25 -53.71
CA LEU A 110 48.23 -37.37 -52.95
C LEU A 110 47.29 -38.26 -53.81
N PRO A 111 47.15 -39.57 -53.51
CA PRO A 111 46.34 -40.51 -54.30
C PRO A 111 44.83 -40.39 -54.01
N ARG A 112 44.01 -40.84 -54.98
CA ARG A 112 42.54 -40.84 -54.95
C ARG A 112 41.96 -41.55 -53.72
N PRO A 113 40.91 -40.99 -53.08
CA PRO A 113 40.05 -41.75 -52.17
C PRO A 113 38.95 -42.50 -52.94
N HIS A 114 38.59 -43.66 -52.41
CA HIS A 114 37.50 -44.54 -52.86
C HIS A 114 36.11 -43.91 -52.72
N SER A 115 35.18 -44.38 -53.55
CA SER A 115 33.78 -43.97 -53.64
C SER A 115 32.96 -44.21 -52.35
N PRO A 116 32.06 -43.28 -51.95
CA PRO A 116 31.13 -43.51 -50.85
C PRO A 116 29.92 -44.37 -51.26
N PRO A 117 29.29 -45.12 -50.34
CA PRO A 117 28.10 -45.93 -50.62
C PRO A 117 26.85 -45.05 -50.84
N PRO A 118 25.80 -45.58 -51.50
CA PRO A 118 24.65 -44.77 -51.92
C PRO A 118 23.81 -44.29 -50.72
N PRO A 119 23.17 -43.10 -50.81
CA PRO A 119 22.38 -42.54 -49.72
C PRO A 119 21.09 -43.34 -49.52
N ARG A 120 20.84 -43.75 -48.27
CA ARG A 120 19.52 -44.23 -47.83
C ARG A 120 18.53 -43.07 -47.91
N HIS A 121 17.36 -43.34 -48.48
CA HIS A 121 16.25 -42.37 -48.56
C HIS A 121 15.96 -41.78 -47.17
N SER A 122 16.08 -40.46 -47.06
CA SER A 122 15.58 -39.70 -45.92
C SER A 122 14.06 -39.83 -45.83
N PRO A 123 13.49 -40.03 -44.63
CA PRO A 123 12.04 -39.99 -44.45
C PRO A 123 11.51 -38.62 -44.89
N PRO A 124 10.27 -38.56 -45.43
CA PRO A 124 9.69 -37.30 -45.89
C PRO A 124 9.65 -36.29 -44.72
N PRO A 125 9.94 -35.01 -44.99
CA PRO A 125 9.86 -33.98 -43.97
C PRO A 125 8.45 -33.97 -43.35
N PRO A 126 8.33 -33.76 -42.03
CA PRO A 126 7.03 -33.68 -41.38
C PRO A 126 6.18 -32.61 -42.08
N PRO A 127 4.86 -32.82 -42.19
CA PRO A 127 3.98 -31.86 -42.83
C PRO A 127 4.18 -30.49 -42.19
N LEU A 128 4.39 -29.46 -43.01
CA LEU A 128 4.51 -28.09 -42.53
C LEU A 128 3.28 -27.78 -41.67
N PRO A 129 3.46 -27.24 -40.45
CA PRO A 129 2.33 -26.81 -39.65
C PRO A 129 1.48 -25.82 -40.47
N PRO A 130 0.15 -25.87 -40.33
CA PRO A 130 -0.73 -24.96 -41.07
C PRO A 130 -0.30 -23.52 -40.80
N LEU A 131 -0.10 -22.75 -41.88
CA LEU A 131 0.26 -21.33 -41.80
C LEU A 131 -0.88 -20.60 -41.07
N LEU A 132 -0.65 -20.27 -39.81
CA LEU A 132 -1.55 -19.42 -39.04
C LEU A 132 -1.53 -18.03 -39.67
N SER A 133 -2.69 -17.52 -40.07
CA SER A 133 -2.85 -16.17 -40.60
C SER A 133 -3.27 -15.23 -39.48
N PHE A 134 -2.61 -14.09 -39.34
CA PHE A 134 -2.92 -13.08 -38.34
C PHE A 134 -3.35 -11.77 -39.01
N GLU A 135 -4.21 -11.01 -38.33
CA GLU A 135 -4.69 -9.71 -38.82
C GLU A 135 -3.53 -8.72 -39.03
N ASN A 136 -2.55 -8.74 -38.12
CA ASN A 136 -1.37 -7.90 -38.14
C ASN A 136 -0.25 -8.46 -37.24
N GLU A 137 0.94 -7.87 -37.34
CA GLU A 137 2.15 -8.31 -36.63
C GLU A 137 2.07 -8.19 -35.10
N LEU A 138 1.19 -7.33 -34.56
CA LEU A 138 1.03 -7.17 -33.11
C LEU A 138 0.26 -8.34 -32.52
N LEU A 139 -0.81 -8.79 -33.20
CA LEU A 139 -1.57 -9.96 -32.78
C LEU A 139 -0.80 -11.26 -33.01
N GLU A 140 0.01 -11.33 -34.07
CA GLU A 140 0.93 -12.44 -34.27
C GLU A 140 1.95 -12.55 -33.13
N ARG A 141 2.61 -11.44 -32.77
CA ARG A 141 3.53 -11.41 -31.62
C ARG A 141 2.81 -11.79 -30.33
N ALA A 142 1.61 -11.26 -30.11
CA ALA A 142 0.82 -11.57 -28.92
C ALA A 142 0.46 -13.05 -28.84
N TYR A 143 0.12 -13.69 -29.96
CA TYR A 143 -0.14 -15.12 -30.02
C TYR A 143 1.04 -15.93 -29.47
N TYR A 144 2.25 -15.69 -29.97
CA TYR A 144 3.43 -16.43 -29.50
C TYR A 144 3.71 -16.20 -28.00
N VAL A 145 3.60 -14.95 -27.53
CA VAL A 145 3.77 -14.63 -26.11
C VAL A 145 2.73 -15.34 -25.24
N LEU A 146 1.46 -15.34 -25.64
CA LEU A 146 0.37 -15.96 -24.89
C LEU A 146 0.46 -17.50 -24.91
N GLN A 147 0.91 -18.09 -26.01
CA GLN A 147 1.14 -19.54 -26.10
C GLN A 147 2.36 -19.97 -25.26
N ASP A 148 3.45 -19.20 -25.28
CA ASP A 148 4.60 -19.43 -24.41
C ASP A 148 4.20 -19.35 -22.93
N PHE A 149 3.39 -18.35 -22.57
CA PHE A 149 2.82 -18.23 -21.23
C PHE A 149 1.95 -19.44 -20.87
N LYS A 150 1.04 -19.85 -21.77
CA LYS A 150 0.18 -21.03 -21.58
C LYS A 150 1.00 -22.30 -21.33
N ASN A 151 2.13 -22.46 -22.01
CA ASN A 151 3.02 -23.61 -21.83
C ASN A 151 3.75 -23.61 -20.48
N LEU A 152 3.89 -22.46 -19.81
CA LEU A 152 4.47 -22.36 -18.47
C LEU A 152 3.48 -22.70 -17.35
N VAL A 153 2.18 -22.62 -17.62
CA VAL A 153 1.12 -22.93 -16.67
C VAL A 153 0.96 -24.43 -16.56
N THR A 154 1.21 -24.96 -15.35
CA THR A 154 1.04 -26.38 -15.04
C THR A 154 -0.24 -26.68 -14.27
N ASP A 155 -0.83 -25.64 -13.67
CA ASP A 155 -2.07 -25.73 -12.90
C ASP A 155 -3.03 -24.63 -13.37
N ASP A 156 -4.17 -25.04 -13.92
CA ASP A 156 -5.28 -24.20 -14.36
C ASP A 156 -6.58 -24.88 -13.91
N PRO A 157 -6.92 -24.80 -12.61
CA PRO A 157 -8.00 -25.60 -12.04
C PRO A 157 -9.37 -25.22 -12.61
N LYS A 158 -9.53 -23.95 -13.03
CA LYS A 158 -10.75 -23.43 -13.66
C LYS A 158 -10.78 -23.65 -15.18
N LYS A 159 -9.71 -24.21 -15.78
CA LYS A 159 -9.56 -24.48 -17.22
C LYS A 159 -9.77 -23.25 -18.11
N LYS A 160 -9.40 -22.06 -17.61
CA LYS A 160 -9.62 -20.79 -18.30
C LYS A 160 -8.78 -20.64 -19.56
N LEU A 161 -7.56 -21.20 -19.55
CA LEU A 161 -6.66 -21.17 -20.69
C LEU A 161 -7.03 -22.18 -21.79
N ALA A 162 -8.09 -22.98 -21.61
CA ALA A 162 -8.62 -23.84 -22.66
C ALA A 162 -9.09 -23.02 -23.87
N SER A 163 -9.60 -21.81 -23.64
CA SER A 163 -10.02 -20.87 -24.69
C SER A 163 -8.86 -20.29 -25.50
N TRP A 164 -7.62 -20.40 -25.01
CA TRP A 164 -6.42 -19.85 -25.65
C TRP A 164 -5.92 -20.77 -26.76
N ASN A 165 -6.73 -20.94 -27.81
CA ASN A 165 -6.43 -21.79 -28.96
C ASN A 165 -6.83 -21.09 -30.28
N GLY A 166 -6.08 -21.36 -31.34
CA GLY A 166 -6.26 -20.72 -32.65
C GLY A 166 -5.61 -19.34 -32.75
N ASN A 167 -5.64 -18.74 -33.94
CA ASN A 167 -4.94 -17.50 -34.30
C ASN A 167 -5.62 -16.21 -33.82
N ASP A 168 -6.90 -16.26 -33.43
CA ASP A 168 -7.65 -15.08 -32.97
C ASP A 168 -7.49 -14.88 -31.45
N VAL A 169 -6.37 -14.29 -31.06
CA VAL A 169 -6.03 -14.02 -29.65
C VAL A 169 -7.05 -13.14 -28.94
N CYS A 170 -7.83 -12.35 -29.68
CA CYS A 170 -8.84 -11.45 -29.12
C CYS A 170 -10.10 -12.19 -28.63
N LYS A 171 -10.22 -13.49 -28.91
CA LYS A 171 -11.26 -14.37 -28.38
C LYS A 171 -10.84 -15.13 -27.13
N TYR A 172 -9.58 -15.03 -26.73
CA TYR A 172 -9.06 -15.72 -25.56
C TYR A 172 -9.72 -15.15 -24.31
N GLU A 173 -10.12 -16.02 -23.39
CA GLU A 173 -10.72 -15.57 -22.14
C GLU A 173 -9.72 -14.72 -21.36
N GLY A 174 -10.16 -13.54 -20.94
CA GLY A 174 -9.32 -12.54 -20.26
C GLY A 174 -8.50 -11.65 -21.19
N ILE A 175 -8.54 -11.83 -22.52
CA ILE A 175 -7.81 -10.98 -23.46
C ILE A 175 -8.77 -10.02 -24.16
N VAL A 176 -8.48 -8.71 -24.08
CA VAL A 176 -9.25 -7.68 -24.78
C VAL A 176 -8.33 -6.93 -25.73
N CYS A 177 -8.74 -6.87 -27.00
CA CYS A 177 -8.01 -6.16 -28.03
C CYS A 177 -8.64 -4.82 -28.39
N ALA A 178 -7.80 -3.82 -28.62
CA ALA A 178 -8.21 -2.49 -29.03
C ALA A 178 -7.26 -1.87 -30.06
N MET A 179 -7.61 -0.70 -30.56
CA MET A 179 -6.77 0.03 -31.49
C MET A 179 -5.55 0.62 -30.76
N TYR A 180 -4.35 0.23 -31.14
CA TYR A 180 -3.09 0.80 -30.63
C TYR A 180 -2.75 2.09 -31.40
N PRO A 181 -2.86 3.28 -30.77
CA PRO A 181 -2.81 4.55 -31.49
C PRO A 181 -1.53 4.80 -32.31
N PRO A 182 -0.32 4.51 -31.79
CA PRO A 182 0.93 4.76 -32.53
C PRO A 182 1.03 4.05 -33.87
N LYS A 183 0.48 2.83 -33.97
CA LYS A 183 0.54 2.03 -35.20
C LYS A 183 -0.79 1.97 -35.95
N LYS A 184 -1.88 2.47 -35.37
CA LYS A 184 -3.26 2.36 -35.90
C LYS A 184 -3.62 0.92 -36.28
N LYS A 185 -3.20 -0.03 -35.44
CA LYS A 185 -3.44 -1.46 -35.61
C LYS A 185 -4.10 -2.02 -34.35
N ARG A 186 -4.93 -3.04 -34.52
CA ARG A 186 -5.52 -3.75 -33.39
C ARG A 186 -4.44 -4.54 -32.65
N ALA A 187 -4.38 -4.41 -31.34
CA ALA A 187 -3.40 -5.08 -30.47
C ALA A 187 -4.08 -5.55 -29.17
N VAL A 188 -3.40 -6.41 -28.41
CA VAL A 188 -3.85 -6.77 -27.05
C VAL A 188 -3.70 -5.55 -26.15
N ALA A 189 -4.81 -4.97 -25.74
CA ALA A 189 -4.87 -3.76 -24.94
C ALA A 189 -5.06 -4.08 -23.45
N SER A 190 -5.66 -5.22 -23.12
CA SER A 190 -5.89 -5.62 -21.74
C SER A 190 -5.77 -7.13 -21.56
N ILE A 191 -5.18 -7.51 -20.43
CA ILE A 191 -5.07 -8.89 -19.94
C ILE A 191 -5.70 -8.91 -18.55
N GLN A 192 -6.80 -9.65 -18.41
CA GLN A 192 -7.61 -9.77 -17.21
C GLN A 192 -7.77 -11.25 -16.86
N ILE A 193 -6.85 -11.75 -16.05
CA ILE A 193 -6.76 -13.15 -15.61
C ILE A 193 -7.02 -13.29 -14.10
N ASN A 194 -7.86 -12.39 -13.56
CA ASN A 194 -8.25 -12.39 -12.16
C ASN A 194 -8.93 -13.71 -11.76
N GLU A 195 -8.55 -14.23 -10.60
CA GLU A 195 -9.07 -15.46 -10.02
C GLU A 195 -9.01 -16.69 -10.93
N PHE A 196 -8.10 -16.71 -11.90
CA PHE A 196 -7.88 -17.93 -12.69
C PHE A 196 -7.20 -19.02 -11.85
N HIS A 197 -6.56 -18.63 -10.73
CA HIS A 197 -5.79 -19.51 -9.85
C HIS A 197 -4.66 -20.25 -10.58
N LEU A 198 -4.08 -19.60 -11.60
CA LEU A 198 -3.02 -20.18 -12.41
C LEU A 198 -1.79 -20.48 -11.55
N GLY A 199 -1.16 -21.62 -11.80
CA GLY A 199 0.05 -22.06 -11.13
C GLY A 199 1.06 -22.68 -12.10
N GLY A 200 2.33 -22.58 -11.73
CA GLY A 200 3.44 -23.12 -12.52
C GLY A 200 4.75 -22.95 -11.77
N LYS A 201 5.71 -23.86 -11.97
CA LYS A 201 7.01 -23.81 -11.27
C LYS A 201 7.77 -22.51 -11.56
N ASN A 202 7.59 -21.93 -12.74
CA ASN A 202 8.23 -20.69 -13.20
C ASN A 202 7.21 -19.66 -13.70
N LEU A 203 6.00 -19.66 -13.14
CA LEU A 203 4.96 -18.72 -13.56
C LEU A 203 5.28 -17.32 -13.04
N ARG A 204 5.84 -16.47 -13.90
CA ARG A 204 6.28 -15.11 -13.56
C ARG A 204 5.57 -14.08 -14.42
N VAL A 205 5.34 -12.90 -13.87
CA VAL A 205 4.66 -11.79 -14.58
C VAL A 205 5.47 -11.32 -15.80
N ASP A 206 6.81 -11.43 -15.74
CA ASP A 206 7.70 -11.12 -16.87
C ASP A 206 7.51 -12.05 -18.08
N SER A 207 6.76 -13.14 -17.95
CA SER A 207 6.42 -14.01 -19.08
C SER A 207 5.41 -13.35 -20.03
N LEU A 208 4.67 -12.33 -19.55
CA LEU A 208 3.71 -11.55 -20.34
C LEU A 208 4.16 -10.10 -20.56
N LEU A 209 4.79 -9.49 -19.54
CA LEU A 209 5.10 -8.06 -19.51
C LEU A 209 6.59 -7.75 -19.73
N ARG A 210 7.35 -8.64 -20.38
CA ARG A 210 8.73 -8.32 -20.73
C ARG A 210 8.76 -7.32 -21.87
N LYS A 211 9.70 -6.38 -21.78
CA LYS A 211 9.96 -5.37 -22.82
C LYS A 211 10.04 -6.00 -24.22
N GLY A 212 9.27 -5.44 -25.15
CA GLY A 212 9.23 -5.90 -26.54
C GLY A 212 8.20 -6.98 -26.80
N GLN A 213 7.54 -7.55 -25.77
CA GLN A 213 6.47 -8.52 -25.92
C GLN A 213 5.11 -7.82 -26.15
N LEU A 214 4.48 -7.31 -25.09
CA LEU A 214 3.14 -6.74 -25.13
C LEU A 214 3.15 -5.28 -24.69
N ASP A 215 3.92 -4.45 -25.41
CA ASP A 215 4.13 -3.04 -25.06
C ASP A 215 2.85 -2.19 -25.20
N GLU A 216 1.81 -2.73 -25.85
CA GLU A 216 0.52 -2.08 -26.07
C GLU A 216 -0.47 -2.21 -24.90
N VAL A 217 -0.12 -2.98 -23.86
CA VAL A 217 -1.02 -3.25 -22.72
C VAL A 217 -1.27 -1.98 -21.91
N THR A 218 -2.56 -1.73 -21.67
CA THR A 218 -3.09 -0.61 -20.90
C THR A 218 -3.61 -1.06 -19.53
N ILE A 219 -4.15 -2.28 -19.44
CA ILE A 219 -4.73 -2.82 -18.22
C ILE A 219 -4.19 -4.23 -18.04
N PHE A 220 -3.53 -4.49 -16.92
CA PHE A 220 -3.08 -5.82 -16.53
C PHE A 220 -3.64 -6.16 -15.16
N HIS A 221 -4.59 -7.08 -15.12
CA HIS A 221 -5.15 -7.60 -13.88
C HIS A 221 -4.88 -9.10 -13.76
N ALA A 222 -4.19 -9.48 -12.69
CA ALA A 222 -3.80 -10.85 -12.39
C ALA A 222 -4.03 -11.22 -10.92
N ASN A 223 -5.04 -10.63 -10.28
CA ASN A 223 -5.44 -10.92 -8.91
C ASN A 223 -5.66 -12.43 -8.69
N SER A 224 -5.31 -12.94 -7.51
CA SER A 224 -5.63 -14.31 -7.07
C SER A 224 -5.10 -15.39 -8.01
N ASN A 225 -3.79 -15.35 -8.24
CA ASN A 225 -3.02 -16.35 -8.97
C ASN A 225 -1.80 -16.79 -8.15
N ASN A 226 -0.97 -17.67 -8.70
CA ASN A 226 0.26 -18.13 -8.05
C ASN A 226 1.51 -17.58 -8.75
N PHE A 227 1.48 -16.34 -9.24
CA PHE A 227 2.66 -15.72 -9.84
C PHE A 227 3.78 -15.59 -8.79
N ILE A 228 5.00 -15.98 -9.18
CA ILE A 228 6.21 -15.87 -8.36
C ILE A 228 7.19 -14.86 -8.97
N GLY A 229 8.27 -14.57 -8.25
CA GLY A 229 9.33 -13.65 -8.71
C GLY A 229 9.08 -12.21 -8.27
N SER A 230 9.89 -11.30 -8.80
CA SER A 230 9.71 -9.86 -8.59
C SER A 230 8.70 -9.28 -9.57
N VAL A 231 8.12 -8.13 -9.20
CA VAL A 231 7.36 -7.32 -10.16
C VAL A 231 8.30 -6.91 -11.30
N PRO A 232 7.95 -7.15 -12.58
CA PRO A 232 8.82 -6.85 -13.70
C PRO A 232 8.95 -5.35 -13.92
N ASN A 233 9.98 -4.94 -14.67
CA ASN A 233 10.15 -3.57 -15.10
C ASN A 233 9.06 -3.18 -16.10
N ILE A 234 8.03 -2.48 -15.62
CA ILE A 234 6.91 -1.96 -16.40
C ILE A 234 7.15 -0.57 -16.99
N GLY A 235 8.30 0.05 -16.75
CA GLY A 235 8.57 1.44 -17.16
C GLY A 235 8.63 1.66 -18.68
N HIS A 236 8.57 0.58 -19.47
CA HIS A 236 8.47 0.62 -20.92
C HIS A 236 7.02 0.62 -21.43
N LEU A 237 6.04 0.28 -20.58
CA LEU A 237 4.61 0.23 -20.91
C LEU A 237 4.01 1.63 -20.82
N SER A 238 4.26 2.47 -21.84
CA SER A 238 3.87 3.89 -21.81
C SER A 238 2.36 4.15 -21.75
N TYR A 239 1.54 3.14 -22.02
CA TYR A 239 0.08 3.24 -22.00
C TYR A 239 -0.56 2.51 -20.81
N LEU A 240 0.24 1.93 -19.91
CA LEU A 240 -0.27 1.24 -18.73
C LEU A 240 -1.00 2.23 -17.82
N PHE A 241 -2.28 1.94 -17.60
CA PHE A 241 -3.22 2.73 -16.81
C PHE A 241 -3.54 2.01 -15.48
N GLU A 242 -3.71 0.69 -15.53
CA GLU A 242 -3.99 -0.12 -14.34
C GLU A 242 -3.09 -1.35 -14.27
N LEU A 243 -2.51 -1.56 -13.09
CA LEU A 243 -1.76 -2.75 -12.74
C LEU A 243 -2.30 -3.34 -11.44
N ASP A 244 -2.89 -4.52 -11.54
CA ASP A 244 -3.33 -5.32 -10.41
C ASP A 244 -2.57 -6.65 -10.40
N LEU A 245 -1.69 -6.79 -9.41
CA LEU A 245 -0.92 -8.01 -9.11
C LEU A 245 -1.24 -8.56 -7.72
N SER A 246 -2.39 -8.18 -7.18
CA SER A 246 -2.79 -8.53 -5.82
C SER A 246 -2.96 -10.03 -5.60
N ASN A 247 -2.81 -10.49 -4.36
CA ASN A 247 -3.00 -11.88 -3.96
C ASN A 247 -2.22 -12.88 -4.86
N ASN A 248 -0.90 -12.72 -4.85
CA ASN A 248 0.05 -13.59 -5.56
C ASN A 248 1.19 -14.00 -4.62
N LYS A 249 2.22 -14.66 -5.16
CA LYS A 249 3.43 -15.09 -4.43
C LYS A 249 4.65 -14.26 -4.83
N LEU A 250 4.43 -12.98 -5.17
CA LEU A 250 5.50 -12.08 -5.58
C LEU A 250 6.39 -11.71 -4.39
N TYR A 251 7.68 -11.49 -4.64
CA TYR A 251 8.67 -11.16 -3.63
C TYR A 251 9.72 -10.19 -4.18
N GLY A 252 10.60 -9.68 -3.31
CA GLY A 252 11.60 -8.68 -3.69
C GLY A 252 11.13 -7.26 -3.41
N ASP A 253 11.85 -6.27 -3.93
CA ASP A 253 11.62 -4.87 -3.59
C ASP A 253 10.44 -4.24 -4.36
N PHE A 254 10.02 -3.05 -3.92
CA PHE A 254 9.06 -2.24 -4.66
C PHE A 254 9.61 -1.89 -6.06
N PRO A 255 8.82 -2.04 -7.15
CA PRO A 255 9.28 -1.81 -8.51
C PRO A 255 9.52 -0.32 -8.79
N THR A 256 10.75 0.16 -8.61
CA THR A 256 11.10 1.59 -8.76
C THR A 256 10.85 2.08 -10.19
N GLU A 257 10.81 1.20 -11.17
CA GLU A 257 10.51 1.53 -12.56
C GLU A 257 9.06 1.94 -12.80
N VAL A 258 8.15 1.74 -11.85
CA VAL A 258 6.79 2.33 -11.88
C VAL A 258 6.85 3.86 -12.02
N LEU A 259 7.93 4.50 -11.55
CA LEU A 259 8.14 5.94 -11.68
C LEU A 259 8.18 6.43 -13.14
N LYS A 260 8.39 5.51 -14.11
CA LYS A 260 8.37 5.80 -15.55
C LYS A 260 7.00 5.59 -16.20
N ALA A 261 6.07 4.93 -15.50
CA ALA A 261 4.71 4.68 -15.97
C ALA A 261 3.83 5.91 -15.70
N VAL A 262 4.04 6.98 -16.48
CA VAL A 262 3.44 8.31 -16.25
C VAL A 262 1.91 8.36 -16.39
N ASN A 263 1.30 7.34 -17.00
CA ASN A 263 -0.14 7.24 -17.19
C ASN A 263 -0.82 6.31 -16.18
N LEU A 264 -0.06 5.70 -15.26
CA LEU A 264 -0.59 4.77 -14.28
C LEU A 264 -1.42 5.54 -13.25
N THR A 265 -2.65 5.10 -13.04
CA THR A 265 -3.57 5.69 -12.04
C THR A 265 -3.97 4.67 -10.97
N PHE A 266 -3.88 3.38 -11.27
CA PHE A 266 -4.23 2.29 -10.36
C PHE A 266 -3.05 1.33 -10.19
N LEU A 267 -2.54 1.22 -8.97
CA LEU A 267 -1.51 0.25 -8.61
C LEU A 267 -1.95 -0.58 -7.40
N ASP A 268 -2.19 -1.87 -7.64
CA ASP A 268 -2.50 -2.83 -6.59
C ASP A 268 -1.45 -3.96 -6.51
N LEU A 269 -0.74 -4.00 -5.39
CA LEU A 269 0.30 -4.98 -5.05
C LEU A 269 -0.02 -5.72 -3.73
N ARG A 270 -1.26 -5.61 -3.22
CA ARG A 270 -1.65 -6.16 -1.91
C ARG A 270 -1.50 -7.68 -1.83
N PHE A 271 -1.32 -8.21 -0.62
CA PHE A 271 -1.25 -9.66 -0.36
C PHE A 271 -0.16 -10.34 -1.21
N ASN A 272 1.08 -9.90 -1.02
CA ASN A 272 2.27 -10.49 -1.61
C ASN A 272 3.38 -10.59 -0.54
N GLY A 273 4.55 -11.08 -0.95
CA GLY A 273 5.77 -11.12 -0.14
C GLY A 273 6.76 -9.99 -0.44
N LEU A 274 6.30 -8.85 -0.98
CA LEU A 274 7.19 -7.73 -1.32
C LEU A 274 7.81 -7.12 -0.06
N SER A 275 9.02 -6.60 -0.17
CA SER A 275 9.82 -6.09 0.95
C SER A 275 10.55 -4.81 0.59
N GLY A 276 11.40 -4.34 1.50
CA GLY A 276 12.23 -3.17 1.25
C GLY A 276 11.47 -1.86 1.46
N VAL A 277 11.92 -0.83 0.76
CA VAL A 277 11.44 0.54 0.86
C VAL A 277 10.50 0.87 -0.31
N VAL A 278 9.54 1.75 -0.08
CA VAL A 278 8.74 2.37 -1.15
C VAL A 278 9.37 3.73 -1.45
N PRO A 279 10.02 3.92 -2.61
CA PRO A 279 10.73 5.15 -2.91
C PRO A 279 9.84 6.39 -2.71
N PRO A 280 10.32 7.45 -2.03
CA PRO A 280 9.52 8.66 -1.80
C PRO A 280 8.95 9.27 -3.08
N GLN A 281 9.62 9.09 -4.22
CA GLN A 281 9.17 9.58 -5.53
C GLN A 281 7.82 8.98 -5.97
N VAL A 282 7.45 7.80 -5.48
CA VAL A 282 6.15 7.16 -5.77
C VAL A 282 4.99 8.04 -5.29
N PHE A 283 5.21 8.78 -4.21
CA PHE A 283 4.22 9.69 -3.62
C PHE A 283 4.09 11.03 -4.37
N ASN A 284 4.82 11.19 -5.49
CA ASN A 284 4.61 12.30 -6.43
C ASN A 284 3.87 11.85 -7.71
N LEU A 285 3.54 10.55 -7.83
CA LEU A 285 2.75 10.05 -8.95
C LEU A 285 1.29 10.44 -8.80
N ASP A 286 0.63 10.69 -9.93
CA ASP A 286 -0.80 11.02 -10.00
C ASP A 286 -1.65 9.73 -9.98
N LEU A 287 -1.52 8.98 -8.88
CA LEU A 287 -2.27 7.74 -8.66
C LEU A 287 -3.61 8.07 -7.97
N ASP A 288 -4.70 7.52 -8.49
CA ASP A 288 -6.00 7.47 -7.82
C ASP A 288 -5.98 6.44 -6.68
N VAL A 289 -5.33 5.30 -6.92
CA VAL A 289 -5.29 4.15 -6.00
C VAL A 289 -3.86 3.64 -5.83
N LEU A 290 -3.43 3.53 -4.56
CA LEU A 290 -2.18 2.84 -4.20
C LEU A 290 -2.45 1.83 -3.08
N PHE A 291 -2.47 0.55 -3.45
CA PHE A 291 -2.71 -0.57 -2.55
C PHE A 291 -1.43 -1.40 -2.39
N ILE A 292 -0.82 -1.36 -1.19
CA ILE A 292 0.40 -2.11 -0.88
C ILE A 292 0.30 -2.88 0.44
N ASN A 293 -0.91 -3.05 0.96
CA ASN A 293 -1.14 -3.72 2.23
C ASN A 293 -0.80 -5.21 2.19
N ASN A 294 -0.56 -5.80 3.36
CA ASN A 294 -0.24 -7.22 3.51
C ASN A 294 1.02 -7.59 2.70
N ASN A 295 2.11 -6.88 2.98
CA ASN A 295 3.46 -7.09 2.46
C ASN A 295 4.47 -6.94 3.62
N ASN A 296 5.76 -6.90 3.30
CA ASN A 296 6.86 -6.73 4.24
C ASN A 296 7.60 -5.40 4.07
N PHE A 297 6.93 -4.34 3.58
CA PHE A 297 7.56 -3.03 3.41
C PHE A 297 7.93 -2.42 4.76
N PHE A 298 9.11 -1.81 4.84
CA PHE A 298 9.62 -1.16 6.04
C PHE A 298 10.27 0.17 5.67
N GLN A 299 9.85 1.24 6.33
CA GLN A 299 10.47 2.57 6.28
C GLN A 299 9.66 3.51 7.17
N ARG A 300 10.13 4.75 7.28
CA ARG A 300 9.29 5.84 7.74
C ARG A 300 8.38 6.30 6.59
N LEU A 301 7.13 6.68 6.88
CA LEU A 301 6.28 7.35 5.89
C LEU A 301 6.97 8.65 5.45
N PRO A 302 7.11 8.91 4.14
CA PRO A 302 7.86 10.06 3.66
C PRO A 302 7.04 11.36 3.75
N ASP A 303 7.71 12.47 4.01
CA ASP A 303 7.05 13.77 4.19
C ASP A 303 6.31 14.27 2.94
N ASN A 304 6.59 13.73 1.77
CA ASN A 304 5.89 14.06 0.52
C ASN A 304 4.66 13.18 0.24
N ILE A 305 4.17 12.37 1.20
CA ILE A 305 2.90 11.64 1.05
C ILE A 305 1.74 12.58 0.65
N GLY A 306 1.75 13.80 1.17
CA GLY A 306 0.79 14.85 0.84
C GLY A 306 0.84 15.42 -0.58
N SER A 307 1.82 15.03 -1.39
CA SER A 307 1.93 15.44 -2.80
C SER A 307 1.02 14.64 -3.72
N MET A 308 0.50 13.50 -3.26
CA MET A 308 -0.43 12.66 -4.01
C MET A 308 -1.80 13.33 -4.13
N ASN A 309 -2.55 12.97 -5.16
CA ASN A 309 -3.96 13.33 -5.33
C ASN A 309 -4.90 12.11 -5.19
N SER A 310 -4.45 11.06 -4.49
CA SER A 310 -5.13 9.78 -4.40
C SER A 310 -6.48 9.83 -3.67
N LEU A 311 -7.35 8.91 -4.07
CA LEU A 311 -8.64 8.63 -3.47
C LEU A 311 -8.52 7.55 -2.38
N TYR A 312 -7.72 6.52 -2.63
CA TYR A 312 -7.59 5.37 -1.74
C TYR A 312 -6.12 5.02 -1.48
N LEU A 313 -5.76 4.96 -0.21
CA LEU A 313 -4.40 4.65 0.25
C LEU A 313 -4.44 3.56 1.32
N THR A 314 -3.79 2.42 1.05
CA THR A 314 -3.63 1.37 2.07
C THR A 314 -2.19 0.89 2.19
N PHE A 315 -1.68 1.07 3.40
CA PHE A 315 -0.35 0.66 3.86
C PHE A 315 -0.46 -0.39 4.98
N ALA A 316 -1.68 -0.87 5.24
CA ALA A 316 -2.00 -1.79 6.33
C ALA A 316 -1.15 -3.07 6.32
N ASN A 317 -0.95 -3.70 7.48
CA ASN A 317 -0.25 -4.98 7.60
C ASN A 317 1.13 -4.97 6.94
N ASN A 318 1.97 -4.03 7.37
CA ASN A 318 3.36 -3.87 6.93
C ASN A 318 4.26 -3.56 8.15
N ARG A 319 5.45 -3.03 7.92
CA ARG A 319 6.42 -2.66 8.97
C ARG A 319 6.79 -1.17 8.89
N PHE A 320 5.86 -0.30 8.49
CA PHE A 320 6.10 1.15 8.49
C PHE A 320 6.31 1.67 9.92
N THR A 321 7.23 2.61 10.09
CA THR A 321 7.68 3.14 11.39
C THR A 321 7.62 4.66 11.43
N GLY A 322 7.82 5.25 12.62
CA GLY A 322 7.82 6.69 12.80
C GLY A 322 6.43 7.34 12.69
N PRO A 323 6.35 8.67 12.77
CA PRO A 323 5.07 9.40 12.71
C PRO A 323 4.44 9.42 11.34
N ILE A 324 3.11 9.55 11.37
CA ILE A 324 2.31 9.96 10.21
C ILE A 324 2.67 11.43 9.88
N PRO A 325 3.18 11.72 8.67
CA PRO A 325 3.56 13.07 8.30
C PRO A 325 2.36 14.02 8.25
N ALA A 326 2.56 15.26 8.69
CA ALA A 326 1.52 16.29 8.66
C ALA A 326 1.01 16.62 7.25
N SER A 327 1.82 16.34 6.22
CA SER A 327 1.46 16.53 4.83
C SER A 327 0.28 15.65 4.38
N ILE A 328 -0.07 14.58 5.11
CA ILE A 328 -1.26 13.77 4.79
C ILE A 328 -2.52 14.64 4.61
N GLY A 329 -2.66 15.72 5.39
CA GLY A 329 -3.79 16.66 5.30
C GLY A 329 -3.84 17.49 3.99
N ASN A 330 -2.85 17.34 3.12
CA ASN A 330 -2.81 18.01 1.81
C ASN A 330 -3.53 17.21 0.72
N ILE A 331 -3.77 15.91 0.90
CA ILE A 331 -4.46 15.05 -0.08
C ILE A 331 -5.97 15.32 -0.02
N LYS A 332 -6.46 16.29 -0.80
CA LYS A 332 -7.84 16.82 -0.67
C LYS A 332 -8.93 15.85 -1.12
N ASN A 333 -8.58 14.88 -1.96
CA ASN A 333 -9.52 13.94 -2.54
C ASN A 333 -9.60 12.60 -1.79
N LEU A 334 -8.81 12.44 -0.73
CA LEU A 334 -8.68 11.18 -0.01
C LEU A 334 -10.00 10.77 0.65
N GLU A 335 -10.49 9.58 0.28
CA GLU A 335 -11.71 8.97 0.82
C GLU A 335 -11.35 7.92 1.87
N GLU A 336 -10.35 7.08 1.62
CA GLU A 336 -9.99 6.01 2.57
C GLU A 336 -8.49 5.93 2.80
N VAL A 337 -8.13 5.80 4.08
CA VAL A 337 -6.74 5.70 4.54
C VAL A 337 -6.59 4.61 5.57
N LEU A 338 -5.83 3.58 5.23
CA LEU A 338 -5.61 2.42 6.09
C LEU A 338 -4.12 2.26 6.41
N PHE A 339 -3.76 2.52 7.66
CA PHE A 339 -2.42 2.35 8.22
C PHE A 339 -2.35 1.24 9.29
N LEU A 340 -3.43 0.51 9.50
CA LEU A 340 -3.56 -0.46 10.59
C LEU A 340 -2.49 -1.55 10.57
N ASN A 341 -2.15 -2.08 11.74
CA ASN A 341 -1.15 -3.14 11.92
C ASN A 341 0.20 -2.79 11.28
N ASN A 342 0.81 -1.72 11.80
CA ASN A 342 2.15 -1.27 11.46
C ASN A 342 2.93 -0.98 12.75
N GLN A 343 4.07 -0.31 12.64
CA GLN A 343 4.91 0.11 13.77
C GLN A 343 5.01 1.64 13.86
N LEU A 344 3.97 2.36 13.42
CA LEU A 344 3.93 3.82 13.42
C LEU A 344 3.98 4.34 14.86
N THR A 345 4.71 5.43 15.10
CA THR A 345 4.95 6.02 16.43
C THR A 345 4.69 7.52 16.44
N GLY A 346 4.74 8.16 17.60
CA GLY A 346 4.52 9.61 17.70
C GLY A 346 3.04 9.99 17.69
N CYS A 347 2.78 11.29 17.57
CA CYS A 347 1.44 11.85 17.78
C CYS A 347 0.73 12.16 16.46
N LEU A 348 -0.60 12.07 16.46
CA LEU A 348 -1.42 12.38 15.29
C LEU A 348 -1.31 13.89 14.96
N PRO A 349 -0.96 14.26 13.71
CA PRO A 349 -0.94 15.66 13.30
C PRO A 349 -2.37 16.22 13.16
N TYR A 350 -2.60 17.45 13.62
CA TYR A 350 -3.92 18.10 13.51
C TYR A 350 -4.37 18.26 12.05
N GLN A 351 -3.44 18.27 11.10
CA GLN A 351 -3.71 18.40 9.67
C GLN A 351 -4.59 17.26 9.11
N ILE A 352 -4.70 16.12 9.80
CA ILE A 352 -5.66 15.06 9.43
C ILE A 352 -7.09 15.62 9.37
N GLY A 353 -7.45 16.60 10.21
CA GLY A 353 -8.75 17.28 10.14
C GLY A 353 -9.04 18.04 8.84
N ASN A 354 -8.06 18.16 7.93
CA ASN A 354 -8.25 18.71 6.60
C ASN A 354 -8.77 17.68 5.56
N LEU A 355 -8.81 16.39 5.91
CA LEU A 355 -9.31 15.30 5.06
C LEU A 355 -10.84 15.28 5.04
N ARG A 356 -11.46 16.32 4.48
CA ARG A 356 -12.92 16.53 4.52
C ARG A 356 -13.74 15.48 3.77
N LYS A 357 -13.12 14.74 2.84
CA LYS A 357 -13.76 13.69 2.05
C LYS A 357 -13.56 12.29 2.63
N ALA A 358 -12.71 12.14 3.65
CA ALA A 358 -12.41 10.83 4.21
C ALA A 358 -13.66 10.22 4.85
N THR A 359 -13.99 9.00 4.45
CA THR A 359 -15.05 8.14 4.99
C THR A 359 -14.47 7.09 5.92
N VAL A 360 -13.23 6.63 5.67
CA VAL A 360 -12.53 5.64 6.50
C VAL A 360 -11.13 6.14 6.86
N PHE A 361 -10.82 6.13 8.15
CA PHE A 361 -9.48 6.40 8.67
C PHE A 361 -9.14 5.36 9.73
N ASP A 362 -8.21 4.47 9.42
CA ASP A 362 -7.80 3.39 10.30
C ASP A 362 -6.28 3.44 10.59
N VAL A 363 -5.92 3.64 11.85
CA VAL A 363 -4.55 3.57 12.36
C VAL A 363 -4.42 2.55 13.49
N GLY A 364 -5.36 1.61 13.57
CA GLY A 364 -5.43 0.61 14.63
C GLY A 364 -4.18 -0.27 14.70
N PHE A 365 -3.87 -0.81 15.87
CA PHE A 365 -2.73 -1.72 16.08
C PHE A 365 -1.40 -1.11 15.63
N ASN A 366 -1.06 0.04 16.20
CA ASN A 366 0.21 0.74 15.98
C ASN A 366 0.84 1.11 17.34
N LYS A 367 1.87 1.95 17.32
CA LYS A 367 2.54 2.48 18.52
C LYS A 367 2.36 4.00 18.63
N LEU A 368 1.26 4.53 18.08
CA LEU A 368 0.92 5.95 18.11
C LEU A 368 0.55 6.38 19.54
N THR A 369 0.80 7.64 19.88
CA THR A 369 0.54 8.19 21.21
C THR A 369 0.01 9.62 21.16
N GLY A 370 -0.27 10.22 22.30
CA GLY A 370 -0.82 11.57 22.39
C GLY A 370 -2.33 11.62 22.56
N PRO A 371 -2.90 12.83 22.74
CA PRO A 371 -4.33 13.04 22.66
C PRO A 371 -4.83 12.99 21.22
N ILE A 372 -6.13 12.75 21.05
CA ILE A 372 -6.80 12.94 19.76
C ILE A 372 -6.89 14.45 19.48
N PRO A 373 -6.39 14.96 18.34
CA PRO A 373 -6.54 16.37 17.98
C PRO A 373 -8.01 16.75 17.77
N TYR A 374 -8.43 17.91 18.27
CA TYR A 374 -9.79 18.42 18.10
C TYR A 374 -10.16 18.67 16.64
N SER A 375 -9.16 18.84 15.77
CA SER A 375 -9.36 18.93 14.32
C SER A 375 -10.03 17.69 13.71
N PHE A 376 -10.04 16.52 14.38
CA PHE A 376 -10.76 15.34 13.91
C PHE A 376 -12.27 15.57 13.84
N GLY A 377 -12.81 16.49 14.65
CA GLY A 377 -14.19 16.96 14.52
C GLY A 377 -14.51 17.64 13.17
N CYS A 378 -13.48 17.95 12.37
CA CYS A 378 -13.63 18.49 11.02
C CYS A 378 -13.69 17.42 9.92
N LEU A 379 -13.62 16.13 10.25
CA LEU A 379 -13.74 15.05 9.26
C LEU A 379 -15.23 14.87 8.86
N ASP A 380 -15.73 15.76 8.01
CA ASP A 380 -17.18 15.93 7.77
C ASP A 380 -17.87 14.70 7.13
N LYS A 381 -17.11 13.80 6.51
CA LYS A 381 -17.61 12.59 5.84
C LYS A 381 -17.22 11.29 6.52
N ILE A 382 -16.52 11.34 7.66
CA ILE A 382 -16.01 10.12 8.30
C ILE A 382 -17.16 9.26 8.80
N GLU A 383 -17.11 7.99 8.45
CA GLU A 383 -18.04 6.96 8.89
C GLU A 383 -17.35 5.96 9.81
N GLN A 384 -16.09 5.61 9.51
CA GLN A 384 -15.29 4.67 10.27
C GLN A 384 -13.99 5.31 10.71
N LEU A 385 -13.82 5.47 12.02
CA LEU A 385 -12.61 5.98 12.65
C LEU A 385 -12.08 4.95 13.65
N ASN A 386 -10.99 4.29 13.28
CA ASN A 386 -10.37 3.26 14.11
C ASN A 386 -9.00 3.71 14.62
N LEU A 387 -8.90 3.91 15.93
CA LEU A 387 -7.70 4.28 16.66
C LEU A 387 -7.28 3.19 17.66
N ALA A 388 -7.92 2.01 17.63
CA ALA A 388 -7.75 0.97 18.64
C ALA A 388 -6.33 0.39 18.70
N GLY A 389 -5.94 -0.21 19.82
CA GLY A 389 -4.64 -0.89 19.96
C GLY A 389 -3.45 0.05 19.75
N ASN A 390 -3.45 1.17 20.47
CA ASN A 390 -2.41 2.20 20.41
C ASN A 390 -2.06 2.68 21.83
N HIS A 391 -1.28 3.76 21.92
CA HIS A 391 -0.89 4.41 23.17
C HIS A 391 -1.51 5.81 23.30
N PHE A 392 -2.70 6.03 22.74
CA PHE A 392 -3.41 7.31 22.87
C PHE A 392 -3.90 7.53 24.31
N TYR A 393 -3.93 8.78 24.75
CA TYR A 393 -4.26 9.12 26.13
C TYR A 393 -4.98 10.47 26.26
N GLY A 394 -5.45 10.76 27.48
CA GLY A 394 -6.16 11.99 27.78
C GLY A 394 -7.67 11.85 27.62
N THR A 395 -8.35 12.97 27.42
CA THR A 395 -9.81 13.01 27.26
C THR A 395 -10.17 12.84 25.80
N VAL A 396 -11.17 12.01 25.49
CA VAL A 396 -11.74 11.92 24.14
C VAL A 396 -12.49 13.23 23.84
N PRO A 397 -12.12 14.00 22.78
CA PRO A 397 -12.77 15.27 22.48
C PRO A 397 -14.23 15.08 22.06
N GLU A 398 -15.15 15.79 22.71
CA GLU A 398 -16.59 15.71 22.42
C GLU A 398 -16.92 16.01 20.96
N ILE A 399 -16.18 16.94 20.33
CA ILE A 399 -16.35 17.32 18.93
C ILE A 399 -16.15 16.14 17.95
N VAL A 400 -15.40 15.10 18.33
CA VAL A 400 -15.22 13.88 17.51
C VAL A 400 -16.47 13.01 17.60
N CYS A 401 -17.13 12.98 18.76
CA CYS A 401 -18.36 12.23 18.98
C CYS A 401 -19.62 12.95 18.45
N GLU A 402 -19.48 14.20 18.00
CA GLU A 402 -20.56 14.99 17.37
C GLU A 402 -20.55 14.92 15.84
N ILE A 403 -19.66 14.13 15.24
CA ILE A 403 -19.62 13.95 13.79
C ILE A 403 -20.87 13.19 13.34
N ALA A 404 -21.71 13.84 12.53
CA ALA A 404 -23.03 13.33 12.16
C ALA A 404 -23.00 12.02 11.36
N GLY A 405 -21.95 11.77 10.56
CA GLY A 405 -21.83 10.58 9.71
C GLY A 405 -21.19 9.36 10.38
N LEU A 406 -20.77 9.47 11.64
CA LEU A 406 -19.97 8.46 12.31
C LEU A 406 -20.80 7.19 12.60
N LYS A 407 -20.38 6.07 12.02
CA LYS A 407 -21.00 4.74 12.17
C LYS A 407 -20.20 3.86 13.13
N ASN A 408 -18.88 4.00 13.14
CA ASN A 408 -17.98 3.25 14.01
C ASN A 408 -16.81 4.13 14.46
N LEU A 409 -16.64 4.24 15.77
CA LEU A 409 -15.52 4.88 16.45
C LEU A 409 -14.87 3.89 17.40
N SER A 410 -13.76 3.28 16.99
CA SER A 410 -13.06 2.32 17.83
C SER A 410 -11.85 2.98 18.50
N LEU A 411 -11.92 3.09 19.83
CA LEU A 411 -10.88 3.66 20.69
C LEU A 411 -10.35 2.63 21.71
N SER A 412 -10.72 1.36 21.55
CA SER A 412 -10.36 0.32 22.51
C SER A 412 -8.85 0.06 22.57
N ASP A 413 -8.41 -0.55 23.66
CA ASP A 413 -7.00 -0.90 23.87
C ASP A 413 -6.06 0.30 23.76
N ASN A 414 -6.37 1.37 24.50
CA ASN A 414 -5.61 2.63 24.60
C ASN A 414 -5.46 3.05 26.08
N TYR A 415 -5.10 4.31 26.36
CA TYR A 415 -4.94 4.88 27.70
C TYR A 415 -5.79 6.15 27.90
N PHE A 416 -6.95 6.24 27.25
CA PHE A 416 -7.89 7.34 27.50
C PHE A 416 -8.37 7.32 28.96
N THR A 417 -8.53 8.50 29.54
CA THR A 417 -8.89 8.65 30.96
C THR A 417 -10.30 9.15 31.17
N GLN A 418 -10.89 9.80 30.16
CA GLN A 418 -12.20 10.44 30.26
C GLN A 418 -12.95 10.43 28.92
N VAL A 419 -14.27 10.29 29.02
CA VAL A 419 -15.25 10.49 27.94
C VAL A 419 -16.39 11.37 28.46
N GLY A 420 -16.78 12.38 27.68
CA GLY A 420 -17.85 13.29 28.04
C GLY A 420 -19.24 12.80 27.59
N PRO A 421 -20.28 13.61 27.79
CA PRO A 421 -21.68 13.20 27.63
C PRO A 421 -22.07 12.81 26.19
N LYS A 422 -21.58 13.51 25.16
CA LYS A 422 -21.86 13.17 23.75
C LYS A 422 -21.18 11.86 23.37
N CYS A 423 -19.93 11.65 23.77
CA CYS A 423 -19.26 10.36 23.57
C CYS A 423 -19.96 9.22 24.31
N ARG A 424 -20.44 9.44 25.54
CA ARG A 424 -21.22 8.44 26.29
C ARG A 424 -22.53 8.06 25.62
N ASN A 425 -23.13 8.95 24.83
CA ASN A 425 -24.31 8.60 24.03
C ASN A 425 -23.95 7.56 22.96
N LEU A 426 -22.78 7.69 22.33
CA LEU A 426 -22.31 6.74 21.32
C LEU A 426 -21.98 5.35 21.90
N LEU A 427 -21.65 5.26 23.19
CA LEU A 427 -21.52 3.96 23.88
C LEU A 427 -22.86 3.22 23.93
N LYS A 428 -23.96 3.95 24.17
CA LYS A 428 -25.32 3.37 24.25
C LYS A 428 -25.80 2.86 22.90
N THR A 429 -25.36 3.49 21.80
CA THR A 429 -25.71 3.10 20.44
C THR A 429 -24.73 2.10 19.83
N HIS A 430 -23.73 1.62 20.59
CA HIS A 430 -22.64 0.76 20.13
C HIS A 430 -21.84 1.35 18.95
N THR A 431 -21.88 2.67 18.78
CA THR A 431 -21.09 3.39 17.78
C THR A 431 -19.66 3.63 18.27
N LEU A 432 -19.47 3.75 19.58
CA LEU A 432 -18.17 3.97 20.22
C LEU A 432 -17.76 2.73 21.02
N ASP A 433 -16.51 2.27 20.84
CA ASP A 433 -15.85 1.30 21.70
C ASP A 433 -14.69 1.95 22.47
N VAL A 434 -14.70 1.86 23.80
CA VAL A 434 -13.64 2.33 24.71
C VAL A 434 -13.17 1.25 25.67
N GLY A 435 -13.38 -0.03 25.35
CA GLY A 435 -12.85 -1.14 26.13
C GLY A 435 -11.33 -1.06 26.28
N MET A 436 -10.77 -1.64 27.34
CA MET A 436 -9.32 -1.69 27.57
C MET A 436 -8.65 -0.29 27.57
N ASN A 437 -9.28 0.69 28.22
CA ASN A 437 -8.73 2.03 28.48
C ASN A 437 -8.46 2.27 29.98
N CYS A 438 -8.24 3.52 30.39
CA CYS A 438 -8.01 3.94 31.77
C CYS A 438 -9.15 4.83 32.31
N ILE A 439 -10.41 4.55 31.91
CA ILE A 439 -11.58 5.35 32.26
C ILE A 439 -12.23 4.78 33.53
N LEU A 440 -11.96 5.37 34.68
CA LEU A 440 -12.26 4.77 36.00
C LEU A 440 -13.73 4.42 36.26
N ASP A 441 -14.68 5.12 35.62
CA ASP A 441 -16.10 4.98 35.86
C ASP A 441 -16.84 4.13 34.82
N LEU A 442 -16.11 3.46 33.92
CA LEU A 442 -16.66 2.55 32.90
C LEU A 442 -16.21 1.10 33.13
N PRO A 443 -17.00 0.10 32.68
CA PRO A 443 -16.60 -1.31 32.74
C PRO A 443 -15.55 -1.67 31.69
N ASN A 444 -14.98 -2.88 31.81
CA ASN A 444 -14.04 -3.47 30.84
C ASN A 444 -12.80 -2.61 30.58
N GLN A 445 -12.22 -2.04 31.63
CA GLN A 445 -11.05 -1.16 31.54
C GLN A 445 -9.77 -1.91 31.93
N ARG A 446 -8.62 -1.34 31.56
CA ARG A 446 -7.31 -1.84 31.98
C ARG A 446 -7.21 -1.84 33.50
N ARG A 447 -6.29 -2.68 33.98
CA ARG A 447 -5.94 -2.70 35.38
C ARG A 447 -5.29 -1.38 35.80
N ALA A 448 -5.58 -0.95 37.02
CA ALA A 448 -5.05 0.29 37.57
C ALA A 448 -3.50 0.34 37.56
N ASP A 449 -2.83 -0.80 37.75
CA ASP A 449 -1.35 -0.86 37.73
C ASP A 449 -0.78 -0.67 36.31
N GLU A 450 -1.46 -1.14 35.27
CA GLU A 450 -1.07 -0.89 33.87
C GLU A 450 -1.19 0.59 33.51
N CYS A 451 -2.33 1.21 33.86
CA CYS A 451 -2.54 2.64 33.69
C CYS A 451 -1.48 3.46 34.45
N ALA A 452 -1.22 3.13 35.72
CA ALA A 452 -0.20 3.80 36.53
C ALA A 452 1.21 3.66 35.92
N LYS A 453 1.57 2.47 35.43
CA LYS A 453 2.85 2.23 34.73
C LYS A 453 3.01 3.10 33.49
N PHE A 454 1.94 3.28 32.72
CA PHE A 454 1.93 4.13 31.53
C PHE A 454 2.12 5.61 31.89
N PHE A 455 1.31 6.12 32.82
CA PHE A 455 1.34 7.54 33.22
C PHE A 455 2.57 7.93 34.06
N LYS A 456 3.29 6.96 34.64
CA LYS A 456 4.58 7.21 35.29
C LYS A 456 5.65 7.71 34.30
N LYS A 457 5.51 7.39 33.01
CA LYS A 457 6.42 7.87 31.95
C LYS A 457 5.89 9.18 31.39
N LYS A 458 6.77 10.19 31.25
CA LYS A 458 6.41 11.44 30.58
C LYS A 458 6.14 11.15 29.10
N GLN A 459 4.90 11.41 28.68
CA GLN A 459 4.51 11.30 27.29
C GLN A 459 4.89 12.59 26.56
N ASN A 460 5.65 12.48 25.47
CA ASN A 460 6.10 13.63 24.70
C ASN A 460 5.37 13.67 23.36
N CYS A 461 4.60 14.74 23.16
CA CYS A 461 4.11 15.12 21.86
C CYS A 461 4.68 16.47 21.45
N PRO A 462 5.34 16.57 20.29
CA PRO A 462 5.73 17.86 19.76
C PRO A 462 4.47 18.67 19.41
N TYR A 463 4.50 19.97 19.66
CA TYR A 463 3.42 20.92 19.31
C TYR A 463 2.07 20.67 20.01
N SER A 464 2.09 20.48 21.33
CA SER A 464 0.88 20.25 22.13
C SER A 464 -0.18 21.35 22.00
N ASN A 465 0.23 22.58 21.69
CA ASN A 465 -0.67 23.70 21.40
C ASN A 465 -1.52 23.49 20.14
N THR A 466 -1.08 22.64 19.21
CA THR A 466 -1.80 22.39 17.96
C THR A 466 -2.99 21.43 18.11
N PHE A 467 -3.05 20.68 19.22
CA PHE A 467 -4.12 19.69 19.44
C PHE A 467 -5.50 20.30 19.64
N PHE A 468 -5.57 21.58 20.01
CA PHE A 468 -6.83 22.30 20.17
C PHE A 468 -7.23 23.11 18.92
N LEU A 469 -6.43 23.05 17.84
CA LEU A 469 -6.76 23.73 16.59
C LEU A 469 -7.91 23.03 15.88
N VAL A 470 -8.92 23.81 15.50
CA VAL A 470 -10.10 23.34 14.76
C VAL A 470 -10.20 24.11 13.43
N PRO A 471 -9.53 23.65 12.35
CA PRO A 471 -9.40 24.42 11.11
C PRO A 471 -10.72 24.61 10.35
N CYS A 472 -11.78 23.88 10.70
CA CYS A 472 -13.12 24.05 10.14
C CYS A 472 -13.94 25.16 10.78
N GLY A 473 -13.44 25.85 11.81
CA GLY A 473 -14.19 26.89 12.53
C GLY A 473 -15.35 26.36 13.39
N LYS A 474 -15.45 25.03 13.58
CA LYS A 474 -16.35 24.45 14.60
C LYS A 474 -15.84 24.87 15.98
N ASP A 475 -16.75 25.32 16.84
CA ASP A 475 -16.41 25.72 18.20
C ASP A 475 -16.31 24.46 19.09
N PRO A 476 -15.11 24.14 19.63
CA PRO A 476 -14.90 22.94 20.44
C PRO A 476 -15.62 22.98 21.80
N ASN A 477 -16.07 24.16 22.25
CA ASN A 477 -16.79 24.38 23.50
C ASN A 477 -18.29 24.58 23.30
N ARG A 478 -18.77 24.56 22.05
CA ARG A 478 -20.19 24.77 21.76
C ARG A 478 -20.96 23.50 22.07
N VAL A 479 -21.33 23.35 23.34
CA VAL A 479 -22.48 22.54 23.72
C VAL A 479 -23.67 23.15 23.01
N LYS A 480 -24.14 22.54 21.90
CA LYS A 480 -25.49 22.86 21.42
C LYS A 480 -26.42 22.55 22.59
N PRO A 481 -27.10 23.55 23.18
CA PRO A 481 -28.11 23.25 24.16
C PRO A 481 -29.14 22.41 23.43
N ASP A 482 -29.43 21.20 23.94
CA ASP A 482 -30.53 20.36 23.47
C ASP A 482 -31.87 21.02 23.87
N GLN A 483 -32.09 22.26 23.43
CA GLN A 483 -33.24 23.08 23.80
C GLN A 483 -34.50 22.72 23.00
N GLU A 484 -34.37 21.91 21.94
CA GLU A 484 -35.52 21.40 21.17
C GLU A 484 -36.02 20.03 21.64
N ARG A 485 -35.41 19.41 22.67
CA ARG A 485 -35.89 18.14 23.24
C ARG A 485 -36.49 18.26 24.65
N LEU A 486 -36.52 19.47 25.22
CA LEU A 486 -36.97 19.72 26.59
C LEU A 486 -38.39 20.28 26.71
N GLU A 487 -39.14 20.41 25.61
CA GLU A 487 -40.53 20.87 25.67
C GLU A 487 -41.58 19.74 25.81
N GLU A 488 -41.20 18.46 25.72
CA GLU A 488 -42.13 17.33 25.88
C GLU A 488 -42.03 16.53 27.19
N GLU A 489 -41.08 16.80 28.08
CA GLU A 489 -41.03 16.18 29.42
C GLU A 489 -41.18 17.21 30.55
N LYS A 490 -42.33 17.89 30.57
CA LYS A 490 -42.83 18.55 31.79
C LYS A 490 -43.39 17.50 32.76
N VAL A 491 -42.55 16.78 33.51
CA VAL A 491 -42.98 16.14 34.78
C VAL A 491 -41.86 16.13 35.83
N LYS A 492 -42.11 16.88 36.92
CA LYS A 492 -41.53 16.83 38.28
C LYS A 492 -40.02 16.99 38.46
N VAL A 493 -39.66 18.25 38.70
CA VAL A 493 -38.51 18.72 39.47
C VAL A 493 -38.48 18.10 40.88
N SER A 494 -37.35 17.51 41.26
CA SER A 494 -36.89 17.45 42.66
C SER A 494 -35.68 18.37 42.81
N HIS A 495 -35.71 19.21 43.84
CA HIS A 495 -34.80 20.33 44.10
C HIS A 495 -33.31 19.92 44.27
N PRO A 496 -32.36 20.83 43.99
CA PRO A 496 -30.92 20.57 44.09
C PRO A 496 -30.44 20.44 45.54
N VAL A 497 -29.58 19.45 45.79
CA VAL A 497 -28.85 19.32 47.06
C VAL A 497 -27.75 20.37 47.09
N SER A 498 -27.82 21.30 48.04
CA SER A 498 -26.86 22.39 48.22
C SER A 498 -25.57 21.94 48.93
N TYR A 499 -24.43 22.30 48.35
CA TYR A 499 -23.21 22.90 48.95
C TYR A 499 -22.88 22.76 50.47
N ASN A 500 -23.08 21.61 51.11
CA ASN A 500 -22.68 21.38 52.52
C ASN A 500 -22.06 19.99 52.83
N ALA A 501 -21.39 19.36 51.86
CA ALA A 501 -20.67 18.09 52.09
C ALA A 501 -19.16 18.14 51.74
N LEU A 502 -18.58 19.34 51.64
CA LEU A 502 -17.13 19.51 51.57
C LEU A 502 -16.55 19.48 52.99
N ASN A 503 -15.87 18.39 53.35
CA ASN A 503 -14.98 18.36 54.50
C ASN A 503 -13.59 18.87 54.06
N PRO A 504 -13.08 19.99 54.61
CA PRO A 504 -11.84 20.61 54.16
C PRO A 504 -10.68 20.15 55.05
N ASP A 505 -9.75 19.36 54.52
CA ASP A 505 -8.34 19.42 54.94
C ASP A 505 -7.40 18.54 54.11
N ARG A 506 -6.21 19.10 53.83
CA ARG A 506 -4.98 18.52 53.24
C ARG A 506 -4.85 18.46 51.72
N ILE A 507 -4.59 19.62 51.14
CA ILE A 507 -3.42 19.80 50.27
C ILE A 507 -2.40 20.61 51.08
N ARG A 508 -1.21 20.05 51.34
CA ARG A 508 -0.02 20.82 51.73
C ARG A 508 0.94 20.81 50.54
N ASN A 509 1.03 21.99 49.89
CA ASN A 509 2.19 22.64 49.26
C ASN A 509 3.05 21.76 48.32
N LEU A 510 3.15 21.99 47.01
CA LEU A 510 2.95 23.15 46.13
C LEU A 510 2.61 22.65 44.73
#